data_AF-A0A366LQ58-F1
#
_entry.id   AF-A0A366LQ58-F1
#
_cell.length_a   1.000
_cell.length_b   1.000
_cell.length_c   1.000
_cell.angle_alpha   90.00
_cell.angle_beta   90.00
_cell.angle_gamma   90.00
#
_symmetry.space_group_name_H-M   'P 1'
#
loop_
_entity.id
_entity.type
_entity.pdbx_description
1 polymer ?
#
loop_
_entity_poly.entity_id
_entity_poly.type
_entity_poly.pdbx_seq_one_letter_code
_entity_poly.pdbx_strand_id
1 'polypeptide(L)'
;MRDGAAGVTKALADSACRTTVIDGGATLGIDLEVVRRDSAARGFTSLPRRCVAERTLGRLMLCRRLVRGNETLYVRSETIIHIDLMARRLTGEFTPRGAAPELGIKKD
;
A
#
# COMPACT_ATOMS: atom_id res chain seq x y z
N MET A 1 -9.73 -25.16 -0.23
CA MET A 1 -8.87 -24.05 0.24
C MET A 1 -8.26 -23.42 -0.98
N ARG A 2 -8.65 -22.19 -1.34
CA ARG A 2 -8.01 -21.45 -2.44
C ARG A 2 -6.83 -20.68 -1.85
N ASP A 3 -5.63 -20.90 -2.36
CA ASP A 3 -4.42 -20.23 -1.91
C ASP A 3 -4.57 -18.72 -2.05
N GLY A 4 -4.32 -18.05 -0.93
CA GLY A 4 -4.85 -16.72 -0.67
C GLY A 4 -4.11 -15.54 -1.28
N ALA A 5 -3.59 -15.68 -2.51
CA ALA A 5 -2.94 -14.59 -3.22
C ALA A 5 -3.17 -14.64 -4.73
N ALA A 6 -4.23 -15.32 -5.18
CA ALA A 6 -4.54 -15.48 -6.61
C ALA A 6 -4.95 -14.15 -7.25
N GLY A 7 -3.96 -13.29 -7.54
CA GLY A 7 -4.15 -12.01 -8.23
C GLY A 7 -3.05 -10.97 -7.97
N VAL A 8 -2.26 -11.11 -6.89
CA VAL A 8 -1.15 -10.18 -6.63
C VAL A 8 0.11 -10.74 -7.25
N THR A 9 0.56 -10.14 -8.35
CA THR A 9 1.79 -10.56 -9.05
C THR A 9 2.99 -9.68 -8.72
N LYS A 10 2.76 -8.47 -8.20
CA LYS A 10 3.81 -7.52 -7.85
C LYS A 10 3.51 -6.82 -6.52
N ALA A 11 4.53 -6.68 -5.69
CA ALA A 11 4.47 -5.99 -4.41
C ALA A 11 5.71 -5.13 -4.19
N LEU A 12 5.57 -4.07 -3.39
CA LEU A 12 6.67 -3.18 -3.03
C LEU A 12 7.00 -3.34 -1.55
N ALA A 13 8.27 -3.55 -1.26
CA ALA A 13 8.81 -3.63 0.08
C ALA A 13 9.62 -2.36 0.39
N ASP A 14 9.69 -1.96 1.65
CA ASP A 14 10.70 -0.98 2.05
C ASP A 14 12.04 -1.67 2.38
N SER A 15 13.10 -0.88 2.49
CA SER A 15 14.44 -1.39 2.77
C SER A 15 14.60 -2.06 4.14
N ALA A 16 13.62 -1.94 5.04
CA ALA A 16 13.63 -2.61 6.33
C ALA A 16 12.91 -3.98 6.29
N CYS A 17 12.35 -4.36 5.13
CA CYS A 17 11.72 -5.65 4.95
C CYS A 17 12.74 -6.79 5.12
N ARG A 18 12.37 -7.82 5.90
CA ARG A 18 13.23 -8.98 6.14
C ARG A 18 13.33 -9.83 4.89
N THR A 19 14.51 -10.41 4.65
CA THR A 19 14.76 -11.34 3.54
C THR A 19 13.77 -12.51 3.53
N THR A 20 13.38 -13.02 4.70
CA THR A 20 12.37 -14.10 4.83
C THR A 20 11.03 -13.76 4.17
N VAL A 21 10.64 -12.48 4.14
CA VAL A 21 9.41 -12.03 3.48
C VAL A 21 9.60 -11.99 1.96
N ILE A 22 10.78 -11.60 1.49
CA ILE A 22 11.15 -11.59 0.08
C ILE A 22 11.13 -13.02 -0.47
N ASP A 23 11.79 -13.95 0.23
CA ASP A 23 11.87 -15.35 -0.15
C ASP A 23 10.49 -16.03 -0.13
N GLY A 24 9.68 -15.71 0.89
CA GLY A 24 8.30 -16.19 0.99
C GLY A 24 7.42 -15.69 -0.15
N GLY A 25 7.55 -14.41 -0.54
CA GLY A 25 6.82 -13.84 -1.68
C GLY A 25 7.22 -14.48 -3.01
N ALA A 26 8.51 -14.71 -3.23
CA ALA A 26 9.00 -15.40 -4.41
C ALA A 26 8.42 -16.82 -4.55
N THR A 27 8.30 -17.54 -3.43
CA THR A 27 7.66 -18.88 -3.38
C THR A 27 6.18 -18.84 -3.79
N LEU A 28 5.51 -17.70 -3.55
CA LEU A 28 4.12 -17.46 -3.93
C LEU A 28 3.96 -16.85 -5.36
N GLY A 29 5.05 -16.69 -6.11
CA GLY A 29 5.03 -16.07 -7.44
C GLY A 29 4.82 -14.56 -7.42
N ILE A 30 5.13 -13.89 -6.30
CA ILE A 30 5.00 -12.44 -6.14
C ILE A 30 6.36 -11.79 -6.37
N ASP A 31 6.45 -10.92 -7.38
CA ASP A 31 7.62 -10.06 -7.61
C ASP A 31 7.69 -8.96 -6.54
N LEU A 32 8.59 -9.12 -5.56
CA LEU A 32 8.82 -8.16 -4.49
C LEU A 32 9.96 -7.21 -4.84
N GLU A 33 9.63 -5.96 -5.15
CA GLU A 33 10.60 -4.90 -5.44
C GLU A 33 10.88 -4.09 -4.17
N VAL A 34 12.13 -4.11 -3.70
CA VAL A 34 12.57 -3.33 -2.53
C VAL A 34 12.82 -1.88 -2.96
N VAL A 35 11.92 -0.99 -2.54
CA VAL A 35 12.02 0.44 -2.80
C VAL A 35 12.92 1.08 -1.75
N ARG A 36 14.11 1.50 -2.19
CA ARG A 36 15.05 2.25 -1.36
C ARG A 36 14.67 3.74 -1.35
N ARG A 37 14.85 4.37 -0.19
CA ARG A 37 14.84 5.83 -0.11
C ARG A 37 16.08 6.40 -0.81
N ASP A 38 15.92 7.57 -1.40
CA ASP A 38 17.04 8.38 -1.86
C ASP A 38 17.94 8.72 -0.67
N SER A 39 19.23 8.40 -0.77
CA SER A 39 20.23 8.70 0.26
C SER A 39 20.47 10.20 0.44
N ALA A 40 20.15 11.03 -0.56
CA ALA A 40 20.25 12.49 -0.48
C ALA A 40 19.02 13.14 0.18
N ALA A 41 17.91 12.40 0.35
CA ALA A 41 16.71 12.93 0.99
C ALA A 41 16.95 13.17 2.48
N ARG A 42 16.82 14.43 2.92
CA ARG A 42 16.82 14.78 4.35
C ARG A 42 15.43 14.61 4.94
N GLY A 43 15.34 13.94 6.08
CA GLY A 43 14.09 13.76 6.82
C GLY A 43 13.17 12.69 6.23
N PHE A 44 11.89 12.71 6.63
CA PHE A 44 10.91 11.72 6.19
C PHE A 44 10.30 12.10 4.83
N THR A 45 10.69 11.37 3.78
CA THR A 45 10.02 11.44 2.47
C THR A 45 9.16 10.19 2.27
N SER A 46 7.86 10.37 2.02
CA SER A 46 6.96 9.25 1.68
C SER A 46 7.21 8.82 0.23
N LEU A 47 7.28 7.50 0.00
CA LEU A 47 7.44 6.97 -1.35
C LEU A 47 6.12 7.18 -2.12
N PRO A 48 6.13 7.58 -3.40
CA PRO A 48 4.91 7.95 -4.13
C PRO A 48 3.79 6.90 -4.08
N ARG A 49 4.13 5.61 -4.17
CA ARG A 49 3.15 4.52 -4.04
C ARG A 49 2.77 4.20 -2.59
N ARG A 50 3.66 4.42 -1.64
CA ARG A 50 3.42 4.20 -0.20
C ARG A 50 2.44 5.23 0.36
N CYS A 51 2.47 6.48 -0.13
CA CYS A 51 1.53 7.53 0.27
C CYS A 51 0.06 7.13 0.03
N VAL A 52 -0.22 6.33 -1.01
CA VAL A 52 -1.57 5.81 -1.27
C VAL A 52 -2.01 4.84 -0.17
N ALA A 53 -1.14 3.88 0.20
CA ALA A 53 -1.42 2.93 1.26
C ALA A 53 -1.57 3.62 2.64
N GLU A 54 -0.67 4.56 2.96
CA GLU A 54 -0.72 5.33 4.20
C GLU A 54 -2.00 6.17 4.31
N ARG A 55 -2.45 6.79 3.21
CA ARG A 55 -3.71 7.55 3.19
C ARG A 55 -4.92 6.64 3.44
N THR A 56 -4.93 5.44 2.87
CA THR A 56 -5.99 4.45 3.15
C THR A 56 -5.98 4.04 4.62
N LEU A 57 -4.81 3.65 5.15
CA LEU A 57 -4.68 3.22 6.56
C LEU A 57 -5.05 4.34 7.53
N GLY A 58 -4.64 5.58 7.28
CA GLY A 58 -5.00 6.75 8.09
C GLY A 58 -6.51 6.97 8.16
N ARG A 59 -7.23 6.82 7.03
CA ARG A 59 -8.70 6.89 7.01
C ARG A 59 -9.33 5.72 7.75
N LEU A 60 -8.86 4.51 7.52
CA LEU A 60 -9.37 3.32 8.21
C LEU A 60 -9.17 3.42 9.72
N MET A 61 -8.06 4.01 10.20
CA MET A 61 -7.84 4.34 11.61
C MET A 61 -8.83 5.39 12.12
N LEU A 62 -9.04 6.48 11.38
CA LEU A 62 -10.00 7.53 11.74
C LEU A 62 -11.42 6.98 11.88
N CYS A 63 -11.82 6.09 10.98
CA CYS A 63 -13.12 5.41 11.02
C CYS A 63 -13.15 4.18 11.96
N ARG A 64 -12.07 3.91 12.71
CA ARG A 64 -11.92 2.76 13.63
C ARG A 64 -12.17 1.39 12.96
N ARG A 65 -11.88 1.27 11.67
CA ARG A 65 -12.10 0.05 10.87
C ARG A 65 -10.98 -0.99 11.02
N LEU A 66 -9.86 -0.62 11.65
CA LEU A 66 -8.72 -1.52 11.94
C LEU A 66 -8.74 -2.11 13.37
N VAL A 67 -9.79 -1.85 14.15
CA VAL A 67 -9.82 -2.09 15.61
C VAL A 67 -9.86 -3.58 16.05
N ARG A 68 -9.93 -4.58 15.16
CA ARG A 68 -10.19 -5.98 15.55
C ARG A 68 -9.42 -7.05 14.77
N GLY A 69 -8.09 -6.95 14.68
CA GLY A 69 -7.28 -7.99 14.02
C GLY A 69 -7.67 -8.20 12.55
N ASN A 70 -8.22 -7.16 11.92
CA ASN A 70 -8.56 -7.18 10.50
C ASN A 70 -7.29 -7.24 9.63
N GLU A 71 -6.15 -6.87 10.21
CA GLU A 71 -4.83 -6.92 9.57
C GLU A 71 -4.21 -8.33 9.58
N THR A 72 -4.72 -9.24 10.41
CA THR A 72 -4.14 -10.58 10.60
C THR A 72 -4.36 -11.50 9.39
N LEU A 73 -5.45 -11.30 8.65
CA LEU A 73 -5.75 -12.07 7.44
C LEU A 73 -5.98 -11.11 6.28
N TYR A 74 -5.27 -11.35 5.17
CA TYR A 74 -5.37 -10.50 3.97
C TYR A 74 -6.82 -10.35 3.47
N VAL A 75 -7.64 -11.42 3.53
CA VAL A 75 -9.05 -11.40 3.11
C VAL A 75 -9.87 -10.37 3.91
N ARG A 76 -9.59 -10.23 5.21
CA ARG A 76 -10.29 -9.27 6.07
C ARG A 76 -9.88 -7.86 5.73
N SER A 77 -8.57 -7.61 5.60
CA SER A 77 -8.03 -6.32 5.13
C SER A 77 -8.65 -5.92 3.79
N GLU A 78 -8.69 -6.85 2.84
CA GLU A 78 -9.27 -6.64 1.51
C GLU A 78 -10.76 -6.27 1.60
N THR A 79 -11.54 -6.99 2.40
CA THR A 79 -12.97 -6.71 2.59
C THR A 79 -13.19 -5.31 3.17
N ILE A 80 -12.41 -4.90 4.17
CA ILE A 80 -12.51 -3.57 4.79
C ILE A 80 -12.15 -2.47 3.78
N ILE A 81 -11.12 -2.68 2.96
CA ILE A 81 -10.74 -1.73 1.91
C ILE A 81 -11.85 -1.59 0.87
N HIS A 82 -12.49 -2.70 0.47
CA HIS A 82 -13.63 -2.65 -0.46
C HIS A 82 -14.83 -1.90 0.12
N ILE A 83 -15.21 -2.17 1.37
CA ILE A 83 -16.28 -1.42 2.06
C ILE A 83 -15.94 0.07 2.12
N ASP A 84 -14.67 0.40 2.39
CA ASP A 84 -14.20 1.77 2.43
C ASP A 84 -14.31 2.49 1.07
N LEU A 85 -13.91 1.82 0.00
CA LEU A 85 -14.00 2.32 -1.36
C LEU A 85 -15.45 2.49 -1.81
N MET A 86 -16.32 1.52 -1.52
CA MET A 86 -17.75 1.60 -1.85
C MET A 86 -18.42 2.75 -1.12
N ALA A 87 -18.15 2.91 0.18
CA ALA A 87 -18.64 4.06 0.94
C ALA A 87 -18.22 5.39 0.32
N ARG A 88 -16.97 5.53 -0.13
CA ARG A 88 -16.48 6.76 -0.80
C ARG A 88 -17.20 7.05 -2.12
N ARG A 89 -17.42 6.01 -2.92
CA ARG A 89 -18.14 6.13 -4.19
C ARG A 89 -19.58 6.58 -3.96
N LEU A 90 -20.23 6.07 -2.91
CA LEU A 90 -21.60 6.42 -2.55
C LEU A 90 -21.73 7.84 -1.99
N THR A 91 -20.78 8.30 -1.16
CA THR A 91 -20.84 9.63 -0.54
C THR A 91 -20.24 10.74 -1.39
N GLY A 92 -19.57 10.41 -2.50
CA GLY A 92 -18.82 11.40 -3.29
C GLY A 92 -17.56 11.91 -2.59
N GLU A 93 -17.15 11.29 -1.48
CA GLU A 93 -15.89 11.58 -0.76
C GLU A 93 -14.68 11.05 -1.52
N PHE A 94 -14.47 11.57 -2.73
CA PHE A 94 -13.20 11.47 -3.41
C PHE A 94 -12.47 12.79 -3.21
N THR A 95 -11.66 12.89 -2.15
CA THR A 95 -10.68 13.99 -2.08
C THR A 95 -9.83 13.92 -3.34
N PRO A 96 -9.79 14.98 -4.16
CA PRO A 96 -9.00 14.97 -5.38
C PRO A 96 -7.55 14.69 -5.01
N ARG A 97 -6.88 13.96 -5.90
CA ARG A 97 -5.43 13.78 -5.92
C ARG A 97 -4.81 15.15 -5.66
N GLY A 98 -4.24 15.35 -4.47
CA GLY A 98 -3.42 16.54 -4.22
C GLY A 98 -2.42 16.65 -5.37
N ALA A 99 -2.42 17.80 -6.03
CA ALA A 99 -1.55 18.08 -7.16
C ALA A 99 -0.14 17.59 -6.81
N ALA A 100 0.35 16.60 -7.56
CA ALA A 100 1.76 16.29 -7.52
C ALA A 100 2.48 17.56 -8.04
N PRO A 101 3.51 18.09 -7.35
CA PRO A 101 4.41 19.00 -8.04
C PRO A 101 4.99 18.21 -9.22
N GLU A 102 4.92 18.80 -10.42
CA GLU A 102 5.53 18.23 -11.61
C GLU A 102 7.04 18.13 -11.38
N LEU A 103 7.50 16.98 -10.90
CA LEU A 103 8.92 16.65 -10.97
C LEU A 103 9.21 16.30 -12.42
N GLY A 104 9.71 17.29 -13.15
CA GLY A 104 10.32 17.10 -14.46
C GLY A 104 11.45 16.10 -14.35
N ILE A 105 11.19 14.86 -14.76
CA ILE A 105 12.25 13.92 -15.10
C ILE A 105 12.74 14.34 -16.48
N LYS A 106 13.85 15.09 -16.53
CA LYS A 106 14.63 15.20 -17.75
C LYS A 106 15.16 13.81 -18.09
N LYS A 107 14.82 13.36 -19.30
CA LYS A 107 15.42 12.19 -19.93
C LYS A 107 16.71 12.67 -20.58
N ASP A 108 17.84 12.33 -19.98
CA ASP A 108 19.15 12.30 -20.65
C ASP A 108 19.38 10.87 -21.16
#